data_AF-A0A538F887-F1
#
_entry.id   AF-A0A538F887-F1
#
_cell.length_a   1.000
_cell.length_b   1.000
_cell.length_c   1.000
_cell.angle_alpha   90.00
_cell.angle_beta   90.00
_cell.angle_gamma   90.00
#
_symmetry.space_group_name_H-M   'P 1'
#
loop_
_entity.id
_entity.type
_entity.pdbx_description
1 polymer ?
#
loop_
_entity_poly.entity_id
_entity_poly.type
_entity_poly.pdbx_seq_one_letter_code
_entity_poly.pdbx_strand_id
1 'polypeptide(L)'
;MFVGALALAAPAGAVTCANLQTAINGVANGGTVTVNQGTCTGMSFTLPSHAPGFTYTIQGAGTGATFDGGASGNRILTGTDVGIVTLRNLTFENSTAPTGQNGGAVDIEGNSGVTIDSDRFFGNKVTGGTIMQGGAIHISSTSSSTVTIRNSTFGGATAASGNSSSGSGGAVTINNPGATSMQVIGSVFRRNTAGFAGGGLSESSNGTSGNPQVTLENSSFTQNSASADAGGAVLSSAHSLTVERNAFSHNSVVSNVDGSARGGALLAVGFPSAPNAPLTQIGNRFDANHIGQDGLRSSLAPGGGGEWVGGLDLTSRNDRFTSNSLAQAVGGGAEAEGGGLGLEGCGSLGTPTDVLENLVAAGNQIAGEGHGAGVYGGGCGGGTVHATVLDSTISGNRETGAGGSGGLAGGSGDTLKMRNSVVTANVGASLEGFATRTITNTDACVLGSPAPGPGNICKPPKLANPAPGHADVHETTLSPTINAGSNLFVPGPLTTDFEGQPRILNGVVDMGADEFKDGFGGVPILSKKAKVKKGKARVKVRCPKTAVGHCTGKLTLRSGGHGIGGRRFSIAAGKTKTLKVPLTRAAKVQLELGPLDHVLARTNAHDDIGTKKRKTRHIELKLAG
;
A
#
# COMPACT_ATOMS: atom_id res chain seq x y z
N MET A 1 -50.55 -30.16 25.07
CA MET A 1 -49.51 -29.83 24.06
C MET A 1 -50.08 -28.77 23.14
N PHE A 2 -49.72 -27.50 23.34
CA PHE A 2 -50.06 -26.43 22.41
C PHE A 2 -48.87 -26.22 21.48
N VAL A 3 -49.04 -26.60 20.21
CA VAL A 3 -48.10 -26.26 19.16
C VAL A 3 -48.44 -24.84 18.73
N GLY A 4 -47.66 -23.87 19.23
CA GLY A 4 -47.75 -22.47 18.78
C GLY A 4 -47.21 -22.37 17.36
N ALA A 5 -48.09 -22.06 16.41
CA ALA A 5 -47.70 -21.73 15.05
C ALA A 5 -46.88 -20.43 15.06
N LEU A 6 -45.61 -20.50 14.67
CA LEU A 6 -44.86 -19.30 14.27
C LEU A 6 -45.55 -18.73 13.04
N ALA A 7 -46.24 -17.60 13.22
CA ALA A 7 -46.65 -16.77 12.12
C ALA A 7 -45.39 -16.15 11.49
N LEU A 8 -45.00 -16.66 10.32
CA LEU A 8 -44.08 -15.97 9.43
C LEU A 8 -44.76 -14.67 9.00
N ALA A 9 -44.28 -13.53 9.49
CA ALA A 9 -44.73 -12.22 9.05
C ALA A 9 -44.46 -12.08 7.54
N ALA A 10 -45.49 -11.74 6.77
CA ALA A 10 -45.36 -11.37 5.38
C ALA A 10 -44.36 -10.19 5.25
N PRO A 11 -43.56 -10.11 4.17
CA PRO A 11 -42.69 -8.95 3.97
C PRO A 11 -43.57 -7.71 3.91
N ALA A 12 -43.38 -6.78 4.84
CA ALA A 12 -44.02 -5.48 4.79
C ALA A 12 -43.69 -4.86 3.43
N GLY A 13 -44.74 -4.50 2.66
CA GLY A 13 -44.57 -3.87 1.35
C GLY A 13 -43.71 -2.62 1.47
N ALA A 14 -42.89 -2.36 0.45
CA ALA A 14 -42.03 -1.18 0.44
C ALA A 14 -42.86 0.11 0.50
N VAL A 15 -42.38 1.09 1.28
CA VAL A 15 -43.09 2.33 1.57
C VAL A 15 -42.67 3.43 0.60
N THR A 16 -43.61 4.31 0.25
CA THR A 16 -43.33 5.51 -0.53
C THR A 16 -42.55 6.53 0.31
N CYS A 17 -41.87 7.47 -0.34
CA CYS A 17 -41.19 8.56 0.36
C CYS A 17 -42.11 9.34 1.31
N ALA A 18 -43.36 9.59 0.90
CA ALA A 18 -44.35 10.30 1.70
C ALA A 18 -44.72 9.55 3.00
N ASN A 19 -44.68 8.22 2.98
CA ASN A 19 -45.02 7.38 4.14
C ASN A 19 -43.79 6.95 4.94
N LEU A 20 -42.58 7.35 4.52
CA LEU A 20 -41.34 6.89 5.13
C LEU A 20 -41.21 7.33 6.58
N GLN A 21 -41.53 8.59 6.92
CA GLN A 21 -41.45 9.05 8.31
C GLN A 21 -42.37 8.24 9.24
N THR A 22 -43.60 7.95 8.80
CA THR A 22 -44.55 7.13 9.56
C THR A 22 -44.02 5.72 9.76
N ALA A 23 -43.40 5.12 8.73
CA ALA A 23 -42.80 3.80 8.83
C ALA A 23 -41.59 3.76 9.77
N ILE A 24 -40.74 4.79 9.76
CA ILE A 24 -39.62 4.96 10.68
C ILE A 24 -40.14 5.07 12.12
N ASN A 25 -41.14 5.91 12.38
CA ASN A 25 -41.71 6.10 13.72
C ASN A 25 -42.37 4.82 14.28
N GLY A 26 -42.91 3.97 13.40
CA GLY A 26 -43.62 2.74 13.76
C GLY A 26 -42.76 1.47 13.70
N VAL A 27 -41.45 1.59 13.45
CA VAL A 27 -40.59 0.40 13.32
C VAL A 27 -40.48 -0.33 14.66
N ALA A 28 -40.67 -1.65 14.64
CA ALA A 28 -40.45 -2.50 15.81
C ALA A 28 -38.96 -2.77 16.02
N ASN A 29 -38.55 -3.16 17.24
CA ASN A 29 -37.19 -3.62 17.50
C ASN A 29 -36.88 -4.86 16.63
N GLY A 30 -35.74 -4.85 15.93
CA GLY A 30 -35.35 -5.81 14.90
C GLY A 30 -36.06 -5.63 13.56
N GLY A 31 -36.90 -4.58 13.43
CA GLY A 31 -37.70 -4.32 12.25
C GLY A 31 -36.91 -3.76 11.07
N THR A 32 -37.53 -3.79 9.89
CA THR A 32 -36.97 -3.24 8.65
C THR A 32 -37.99 -2.35 7.95
N VAL A 33 -37.59 -1.12 7.64
CA VAL A 33 -38.33 -0.20 6.78
C VAL A 33 -37.71 -0.27 5.39
N THR A 34 -38.48 -0.79 4.42
CA THR A 34 -38.04 -0.85 3.01
C THR A 34 -38.64 0.32 2.24
N VAL A 35 -37.81 1.14 1.61
CA VAL A 35 -38.20 2.29 0.78
C VAL A 35 -38.36 1.85 -0.67
N ASN A 36 -39.43 2.28 -1.33
CA ASN A 36 -39.66 2.00 -2.75
C ASN A 36 -38.48 2.48 -3.62
N GLN A 37 -38.22 1.76 -4.70
CA GLN A 37 -37.29 2.19 -5.73
C GLN A 37 -37.78 3.53 -6.33
N GLY A 38 -36.84 4.44 -6.61
CA GLY A 38 -37.12 5.77 -7.13
C GLY A 38 -36.44 6.86 -6.31
N THR A 39 -36.80 8.12 -6.59
CA THR A 39 -36.17 9.28 -5.96
C THR A 39 -37.13 10.00 -5.01
N CYS A 40 -36.68 10.18 -3.78
CA CYS A 40 -37.27 11.05 -2.77
C CYS A 40 -36.57 12.41 -2.83
N THR A 41 -37.20 13.40 -3.46
CA THR A 41 -36.59 14.73 -3.67
C THR A 41 -37.04 15.72 -2.60
N GLY A 42 -36.08 16.45 -2.01
CA GLY A 42 -36.30 17.58 -1.11
C GLY A 42 -36.94 17.20 0.23
N MET A 43 -36.89 15.94 0.63
CA MET A 43 -37.48 15.46 1.89
C MET A 43 -36.42 15.23 2.96
N SER A 44 -36.79 15.53 4.20
CA SER A 44 -35.99 15.26 5.40
C SER A 44 -36.78 14.34 6.34
N PHE A 45 -36.06 13.47 7.04
CA PHE A 45 -36.62 12.50 7.97
C PHE A 45 -35.84 12.50 9.28
N THR A 46 -36.57 12.32 10.38
CA THR A 46 -36.01 12.21 11.73
C THR A 46 -35.99 10.75 12.15
N LEU A 47 -34.83 10.27 12.60
CA LEU A 47 -34.70 8.99 13.29
C LEU A 47 -35.12 9.19 14.75
N PRO A 48 -36.14 8.47 15.25
CA PRO A 48 -36.61 8.60 16.62
C PRO A 48 -35.56 8.10 17.62
N SER A 49 -35.59 8.68 18.81
CA SER A 49 -34.79 8.19 19.93
C SER A 49 -35.32 6.85 20.41
N HIS A 50 -34.41 5.93 20.71
CA HIS A 50 -34.69 4.60 21.21
C HIS A 50 -33.78 4.26 22.40
N ALA A 51 -34.21 3.30 23.21
CA ALA A 51 -33.37 2.75 24.28
C ALA A 51 -32.11 2.09 23.69
N PRO A 52 -30.97 2.08 24.44
CA PRO A 52 -29.77 1.37 24.02
C PRO A 52 -30.05 -0.08 23.64
N GLY A 53 -29.53 -0.53 22.50
CA GLY A 53 -29.73 -1.89 21.98
C GLY A 53 -31.01 -2.11 21.17
N PHE A 54 -31.87 -1.11 21.02
CA PHE A 54 -32.96 -1.18 20.04
C PHE A 54 -32.37 -1.19 18.62
N THR A 55 -32.70 -2.19 17.82
CA THR A 55 -32.13 -2.39 16.48
C THR A 55 -33.17 -2.16 15.39
N TYR A 56 -32.80 -1.58 14.26
CA TYR A 56 -33.65 -1.54 13.07
C TYR A 56 -32.85 -1.24 11.80
N THR A 57 -33.47 -1.50 10.65
CA THR A 57 -32.89 -1.25 9.32
C THR A 57 -33.76 -0.33 8.49
N ILE A 58 -33.15 0.61 7.77
CA ILE A 58 -33.75 1.36 6.68
C ILE A 58 -33.05 0.93 5.40
N GLN A 59 -33.80 0.43 4.41
CA GLN A 59 -33.21 -0.11 3.19
C GLN A 59 -33.94 0.31 1.92
N GLY A 60 -33.21 0.44 0.80
CA GLY A 60 -33.82 0.61 -0.53
C GLY A 60 -34.30 -0.71 -1.13
N ALA A 61 -35.48 -0.72 -1.75
CA ALA A 61 -36.01 -1.86 -2.50
C ALA A 61 -35.28 -2.05 -3.85
N GLY A 62 -35.29 -3.28 -4.36
CA GLY A 62 -34.77 -3.58 -5.70
C GLY A 62 -33.34 -3.10 -5.89
N THR A 63 -33.11 -2.22 -6.87
CA THR A 63 -31.78 -1.66 -7.17
C THR A 63 -31.35 -0.53 -6.23
N GLY A 64 -32.18 -0.18 -5.24
CA GLY A 64 -31.94 0.90 -4.28
C GLY A 64 -32.94 2.05 -4.41
N ALA A 65 -33.00 2.86 -3.34
CA ALA A 65 -33.77 4.10 -3.29
C ALA A 65 -32.82 5.30 -3.26
N THR A 66 -33.19 6.39 -3.94
CA THR A 66 -32.40 7.62 -3.98
C THR A 66 -33.06 8.71 -3.15
N PHE A 67 -32.30 9.36 -2.30
CA PHE A 67 -32.66 10.58 -1.60
C PHE A 67 -31.87 11.74 -2.20
N ASP A 68 -32.57 12.68 -2.81
CA ASP A 68 -32.00 13.88 -3.41
C ASP A 68 -32.40 15.08 -2.53
N GLY A 69 -31.42 15.87 -2.08
CA GLY A 69 -31.64 17.09 -1.30
C GLY A 69 -32.50 18.13 -2.02
N GLY A 70 -32.69 18.01 -3.34
CA GLY A 70 -33.50 18.93 -4.14
C GLY A 70 -32.89 20.33 -4.24
N ALA A 71 -33.67 21.30 -4.73
CA ALA A 71 -33.16 22.65 -5.00
C ALA A 71 -32.63 23.39 -3.76
N SER A 72 -33.20 23.10 -2.59
CA SER A 72 -32.77 23.67 -1.31
C SER A 72 -31.58 22.93 -0.68
N GLY A 73 -31.24 21.74 -1.20
CA GLY A 73 -30.20 20.88 -0.63
C GLY A 73 -30.55 20.42 0.77
N ASN A 74 -31.74 19.86 1.00
CA ASN A 74 -32.15 19.43 2.34
C ASN A 74 -31.29 18.26 2.84
N ARG A 75 -30.86 18.31 4.10
CA ARG A 75 -30.31 17.15 4.82
C ARG A 75 -31.39 16.07 4.94
N ILE A 76 -31.04 14.82 4.64
CA ILE A 76 -32.02 13.73 4.53
C ILE A 76 -32.32 13.10 5.89
N LEU A 77 -31.30 12.73 6.67
CA LEU A 77 -31.50 12.03 7.95
C LEU A 77 -30.86 12.81 9.10
N THR A 78 -31.59 12.87 10.22
CA THR A 78 -31.09 13.41 11.48
C THR A 78 -31.59 12.57 12.65
N GLY A 79 -30.75 12.28 13.64
CA GLY A 79 -31.18 11.59 14.84
C GLY A 79 -30.20 11.68 16.01
N THR A 80 -30.73 11.53 17.22
CA THR A 80 -29.97 11.48 18.47
C THR A 80 -30.47 10.30 19.31
N ASP A 81 -29.56 9.54 19.90
CA ASP A 81 -29.85 8.34 20.70
C ASP A 81 -30.75 7.35 19.94
N VAL A 82 -30.38 7.02 18.70
CA VAL A 82 -31.27 6.30 17.78
C VAL A 82 -31.27 4.78 18.01
N GLY A 83 -30.63 4.27 19.06
CA GLY A 83 -30.39 2.83 19.19
C GLY A 83 -29.31 2.35 18.22
N ILE A 84 -29.54 1.26 17.50
CA ILE A 84 -28.61 0.66 16.53
C ILE A 84 -29.31 0.62 15.16
N VAL A 85 -28.89 1.51 14.26
CA VAL A 85 -29.49 1.64 12.93
C VAL A 85 -28.56 1.08 11.85
N THR A 86 -29.14 0.31 10.93
CA THR A 86 -28.51 -0.05 9.65
C THR A 86 -29.16 0.74 8.52
N LEU A 87 -28.37 1.53 7.81
CA LEU A 87 -28.71 2.08 6.50
C LEU A 87 -28.13 1.15 5.44
N ARG A 88 -28.91 0.80 4.41
CA ARG A 88 -28.41 -0.05 3.34
C ARG A 88 -29.09 0.11 1.99
N ASN A 89 -28.31 -0.04 0.92
CA ASN A 89 -28.81 0.02 -0.46
C ASN A 89 -29.55 1.36 -0.76
N LEU A 90 -29.03 2.46 -0.21
CA LEU A 90 -29.54 3.81 -0.38
C LEU A 90 -28.53 4.67 -1.14
N THR A 91 -29.04 5.63 -1.89
CA THR A 91 -28.23 6.70 -2.50
C THR A 91 -28.65 8.03 -1.88
N PHE A 92 -27.69 8.83 -1.43
CA PHE A 92 -27.88 10.18 -0.91
C PHE A 92 -27.13 11.15 -1.78
N GLU A 93 -27.83 12.12 -2.35
CA GLU A 93 -27.22 13.10 -3.25
C GLU A 93 -27.71 14.53 -3.03
N ASN A 94 -26.85 15.47 -3.42
CA ASN A 94 -27.12 16.90 -3.43
C ASN A 94 -27.64 17.47 -2.08
N SER A 95 -27.35 16.79 -0.97
CA SER A 95 -27.82 17.20 0.35
C SER A 95 -26.87 18.21 0.97
N THR A 96 -27.41 19.20 1.68
CA THR A 96 -26.65 20.24 2.37
C THR A 96 -27.08 20.29 3.83
N ALA A 97 -26.10 20.30 4.73
CA ALA A 97 -26.41 20.49 6.15
C ALA A 97 -27.05 21.86 6.37
N PRO A 98 -28.00 21.99 7.32
CA PRO A 98 -28.44 23.30 7.78
C PRO A 98 -27.26 24.17 8.22
N THR A 99 -27.37 25.48 8.04
CA THR A 99 -26.30 26.43 8.42
C THR A 99 -25.83 26.21 9.85
N GLY A 100 -24.53 25.97 10.01
CA GLY A 100 -23.90 25.78 11.32
C GLY A 100 -24.02 24.37 11.91
N GLN A 101 -24.42 23.38 11.12
CA GLN A 101 -24.52 21.98 11.53
C GLN A 101 -23.58 21.07 10.72
N ASN A 102 -23.32 19.87 11.26
CA ASN A 102 -22.54 18.83 10.60
C ASN A 102 -23.43 17.90 9.75
N GLY A 103 -22.79 17.05 8.94
CA GLY A 103 -23.47 15.95 8.24
C GLY A 103 -24.37 16.43 7.09
N GLY A 104 -23.84 16.49 5.87
CA GLY A 104 -24.61 17.03 4.73
C GLY A 104 -25.88 16.23 4.40
N ALA A 105 -25.79 14.90 4.37
CA ALA A 105 -26.92 14.01 4.12
C ALA A 105 -27.44 13.33 5.39
N VAL A 106 -26.54 12.93 6.28
CA VAL A 106 -26.84 12.15 7.48
C VAL A 106 -26.09 12.73 8.67
N ASP A 107 -26.81 12.96 9.76
CA ASP A 107 -26.27 13.39 11.05
C ASP A 107 -26.85 12.51 12.16
N ILE A 108 -26.00 11.75 12.84
CA ILE A 108 -26.39 10.82 13.91
C ILE A 108 -25.51 11.05 15.14
N GLU A 109 -26.14 11.37 16.27
CA GLU A 109 -25.46 11.68 17.52
C GLU A 109 -25.95 10.80 18.69
N GLY A 110 -25.27 10.90 19.83
CA GLY A 110 -25.67 10.28 21.09
C GLY A 110 -25.29 8.80 21.19
N ASN A 111 -26.02 8.04 22.01
CA ASN A 111 -25.82 6.59 22.17
C ASN A 111 -26.40 5.83 20.97
N SER A 112 -25.70 5.93 19.84
CA SER A 112 -26.16 5.46 18.53
C SER A 112 -25.16 4.50 17.90
N GLY A 113 -25.52 3.23 17.73
CA GLY A 113 -24.82 2.29 16.86
C GLY A 113 -25.21 2.52 15.40
N VAL A 114 -24.24 2.56 14.49
CA VAL A 114 -24.49 2.90 13.08
C VAL A 114 -23.81 1.89 12.16
N THR A 115 -24.57 1.33 11.22
CA THR A 115 -24.04 0.58 10.09
C THR A 115 -24.46 1.23 8.78
N ILE A 116 -23.49 1.55 7.93
CA ILE A 116 -23.66 1.99 6.55
C ILE A 116 -23.24 0.84 5.64
N ASP A 117 -24.14 0.33 4.81
CA ASP A 117 -23.92 -0.90 4.04
C ASP A 117 -24.41 -0.80 2.60
N SER A 118 -23.47 -0.84 1.66
CA SER A 118 -23.79 -0.82 0.24
C SER A 118 -24.52 0.47 -0.19
N ASP A 119 -24.22 1.57 0.51
CA ASP A 119 -24.80 2.88 0.28
C ASP A 119 -23.91 3.76 -0.61
N ARG A 120 -24.48 4.85 -1.13
CA ARG A 120 -23.85 5.78 -2.05
C ARG A 120 -24.08 7.22 -1.64
N PHE A 121 -23.04 8.05 -1.63
CA PHE A 121 -23.11 9.45 -1.22
C PHE A 121 -22.42 10.35 -2.26
N PHE A 122 -23.18 11.21 -2.95
CA PHE A 122 -22.66 12.06 -4.03
C PHE A 122 -23.04 13.53 -3.89
N GLY A 123 -22.05 14.43 -4.01
CA GLY A 123 -22.32 15.87 -4.03
C GLY A 123 -22.96 16.41 -2.75
N ASN A 124 -22.83 15.69 -1.64
CA ASN A 124 -23.33 16.16 -0.35
C ASN A 124 -22.32 17.11 0.26
N LYS A 125 -22.81 18.15 0.93
CA LYS A 125 -21.94 19.19 1.45
C LYS A 125 -22.37 19.74 2.79
N VAL A 126 -21.40 20.32 3.47
CA VAL A 126 -21.64 21.26 4.57
C VAL A 126 -21.12 22.63 4.15
N THR A 127 -21.98 23.65 4.24
CA THR A 127 -21.66 25.03 3.85
C THR A 127 -21.72 25.96 5.06
N GLY A 128 -20.71 26.82 5.24
CA GLY A 128 -20.67 27.82 6.30
C GLY A 128 -19.27 28.37 6.57
N GLY A 129 -19.20 29.54 7.22
CA GLY A 129 -17.94 30.21 7.60
C GLY A 129 -17.29 29.69 8.89
N THR A 130 -17.81 28.60 9.46
CA THR A 130 -17.27 27.87 10.60
C THR A 130 -16.80 26.48 10.16
N ILE A 131 -15.82 25.93 10.88
CA ILE A 131 -15.31 24.58 10.66
C ILE A 131 -16.38 23.53 10.97
N MET A 132 -16.97 22.93 9.94
CA MET A 132 -18.05 21.94 10.07
C MET A 132 -17.70 20.65 9.34
N GLN A 133 -18.13 19.52 9.88
CA GLN A 133 -17.56 18.21 9.60
C GLN A 133 -18.54 17.29 8.87
N GLY A 134 -18.01 16.29 8.17
CA GLY A 134 -18.81 15.23 7.54
C GLY A 134 -19.64 15.73 6.36
N GLY A 135 -19.00 15.96 5.21
CA GLY A 135 -19.69 16.51 4.03
C GLY A 135 -20.90 15.68 3.59
N ALA A 136 -20.86 14.36 3.77
CA ALA A 136 -21.99 13.46 3.60
C ALA A 136 -22.55 12.96 4.94
N ILE A 137 -21.68 12.44 5.81
CA ILE A 137 -22.08 11.79 7.06
C ILE A 137 -21.30 12.39 8.23
N HIS A 138 -22.03 12.75 9.28
CA HIS A 138 -21.47 12.98 10.61
C HIS A 138 -22.03 11.95 11.58
N ILE A 139 -21.14 11.27 12.32
CA ILE A 139 -21.48 10.36 13.41
C ILE A 139 -20.72 10.81 14.65
N SER A 140 -21.45 11.08 15.73
CA SER A 140 -20.87 11.34 17.05
C SER A 140 -21.47 10.35 18.06
N SER A 141 -20.80 9.23 18.28
CA SER A 141 -21.38 8.11 19.03
C SER A 141 -20.74 7.92 20.40
N THR A 142 -21.58 7.80 21.42
CA THR A 142 -21.18 7.35 22.77
C THR A 142 -21.53 5.88 23.00
N SER A 143 -22.05 5.18 21.99
CA SER A 143 -22.48 3.78 22.12
C SER A 143 -21.29 2.84 22.28
N SER A 144 -21.47 1.73 22.99
CA SER A 144 -20.50 0.62 22.94
C SER A 144 -20.60 -0.20 21.65
N SER A 145 -21.60 0.05 20.82
CA SER A 145 -21.79 -0.65 19.54
C SER A 145 -20.81 -0.11 18.50
N THR A 146 -20.18 -1.00 17.74
CA THR A 146 -19.27 -0.61 16.65
C THR A 146 -19.98 0.24 15.60
N VAL A 147 -19.32 1.32 15.16
CA VAL A 147 -19.69 2.06 13.96
C VAL A 147 -19.06 1.36 12.75
N THR A 148 -19.88 0.89 11.82
CA THR A 148 -19.43 0.12 10.66
C THR A 148 -19.81 0.83 9.36
N ILE A 149 -18.84 1.03 8.47
CA ILE A 149 -19.05 1.44 7.09
C ILE A 149 -18.50 0.35 6.19
N ARG A 150 -19.34 -0.22 5.33
CA ARG A 150 -18.91 -1.29 4.43
C ARG A 150 -19.53 -1.23 3.06
N ASN A 151 -18.76 -1.68 2.07
CA ASN A 151 -19.18 -1.79 0.67
C ASN A 151 -19.81 -0.51 0.09
N SER A 152 -19.49 0.65 0.67
CA SER A 152 -20.17 1.91 0.38
C SER A 152 -19.28 2.84 -0.43
N THR A 153 -19.91 3.75 -1.16
CA THR A 153 -19.21 4.70 -2.04
C THR A 153 -19.48 6.14 -1.62
N PHE A 154 -18.41 6.90 -1.42
CA PHE A 154 -18.42 8.30 -1.06
C PHE A 154 -17.70 9.10 -2.15
N GLY A 155 -18.48 9.82 -2.94
CA GLY A 155 -17.99 10.58 -4.07
C GLY A 155 -17.81 9.74 -5.33
N GLY A 156 -17.55 10.39 -6.48
CA GLY A 156 -17.69 9.74 -7.78
C GLY A 156 -16.68 10.14 -8.85
N ALA A 157 -17.06 9.89 -10.10
CA ALA A 157 -16.18 10.04 -11.26
C ALA A 157 -15.88 11.51 -11.63
N THR A 158 -16.66 12.46 -11.11
CA THR A 158 -16.54 13.89 -11.41
C THR A 158 -16.35 14.72 -10.14
N ALA A 159 -15.79 15.93 -10.27
CA ALA A 159 -15.67 16.84 -9.12
C ALA A 159 -17.04 17.18 -8.49
N ALA A 160 -18.08 17.36 -9.31
CA ALA A 160 -19.43 17.64 -8.82
C ALA A 160 -20.04 16.50 -7.98
N SER A 161 -19.60 15.26 -8.20
CA SER A 161 -20.04 14.11 -7.40
C SER A 161 -19.28 13.98 -6.07
N GLY A 162 -18.19 14.74 -5.86
CA GLY A 162 -17.44 14.74 -4.61
C GLY A 162 -18.23 15.32 -3.45
N ASN A 163 -18.10 14.74 -2.27
CA ASN A 163 -18.66 15.33 -1.05
C ASN A 163 -17.68 16.38 -0.50
N SER A 164 -18.20 17.40 0.19
CA SER A 164 -17.34 18.48 0.69
C SER A 164 -17.72 18.98 2.09
N SER A 165 -16.73 19.23 2.95
CA SER A 165 -16.90 19.88 4.24
C SER A 165 -15.97 21.08 4.40
N SER A 166 -16.36 22.08 5.19
CA SER A 166 -15.50 23.23 5.54
C SER A 166 -14.46 22.89 6.63
N GLY A 167 -14.69 21.81 7.38
CA GLY A 167 -13.80 21.25 8.41
C GLY A 167 -13.23 19.92 7.96
N SER A 168 -13.25 18.93 8.86
CA SER A 168 -12.71 17.58 8.60
C SER A 168 -13.71 16.64 7.93
N GLY A 169 -13.20 15.55 7.34
CA GLY A 169 -14.03 14.48 6.79
C GLY A 169 -14.87 14.96 5.63
N GLY A 170 -14.24 15.21 4.49
CA GLY A 170 -14.93 15.77 3.32
C GLY A 170 -16.13 14.92 2.88
N ALA A 171 -16.09 13.60 3.11
CA ALA A 171 -17.30 12.76 3.08
C ALA A 171 -17.79 12.37 4.48
N VAL A 172 -16.93 11.76 5.29
CA VAL A 172 -17.36 11.11 6.54
C VAL A 172 -16.54 11.63 7.71
N THR A 173 -17.24 11.98 8.77
CA THR A 173 -16.63 12.18 10.09
C THR A 173 -17.24 11.24 11.12
N ILE A 174 -16.36 10.60 11.91
CA ILE A 174 -16.73 9.75 13.04
C ILE A 174 -15.99 10.26 14.28
N ASN A 175 -16.75 10.64 15.30
CA ASN A 175 -16.23 11.04 16.60
C ASN A 175 -16.78 10.11 17.69
N ASN A 176 -15.88 9.36 18.32
CA ASN A 176 -16.21 8.30 19.26
C ASN A 176 -15.54 8.57 20.61
N PRO A 177 -16.14 9.41 21.47
CA PRO A 177 -15.56 9.72 22.79
C PRO A 177 -15.65 8.59 23.81
N GLY A 178 -16.42 7.53 23.50
CA GLY A 178 -16.65 6.39 24.39
C GLY A 178 -15.85 5.13 24.03
N ALA A 179 -16.37 3.97 24.40
CA ALA A 179 -15.80 2.65 24.10
C ALA A 179 -16.11 2.16 22.66
N THR A 180 -16.43 3.06 21.75
CA THR A 180 -16.96 2.74 20.42
C THR A 180 -15.84 2.34 19.48
N SER A 181 -15.91 1.13 18.93
CA SER A 181 -15.00 0.71 17.85
C SER A 181 -15.47 1.25 16.50
N MET A 182 -14.55 1.40 15.55
CA MET A 182 -14.82 1.81 14.18
C MET A 182 -14.30 0.79 13.18
N GLN A 183 -15.10 0.49 12.15
CA GLN A 183 -14.70 -0.36 11.03
C GLN A 183 -15.11 0.27 9.70
N VAL A 184 -14.14 0.44 8.80
CA VAL A 184 -14.36 0.83 7.39
C VAL A 184 -13.80 -0.27 6.49
N ILE A 185 -14.67 -0.97 5.76
CA ILE A 185 -14.31 -2.19 5.03
C ILE A 185 -14.82 -2.14 3.59
N GLY A 186 -13.96 -2.41 2.60
CA GLY A 186 -14.40 -2.58 1.22
C GLY A 186 -15.07 -1.34 0.61
N SER A 187 -14.74 -0.15 1.11
CA SER A 187 -15.43 1.10 0.75
C SER A 187 -14.56 2.00 -0.14
N VAL A 188 -15.22 2.90 -0.86
CA VAL A 188 -14.58 3.79 -1.84
C VAL A 188 -14.81 5.24 -1.43
N PHE A 189 -13.73 6.01 -1.31
CA PHE A 189 -13.73 7.44 -1.06
C PHE A 189 -13.03 8.12 -2.23
N ARG A 190 -13.78 8.86 -3.05
CA ARG A 190 -13.26 9.42 -4.29
C ARG A 190 -13.64 10.89 -4.46
N ARG A 191 -12.64 11.74 -4.66
CA ARG A 191 -12.82 13.18 -4.95
C ARG A 191 -13.60 13.95 -3.90
N ASN A 192 -13.46 13.56 -2.64
CA ASN A 192 -14.03 14.32 -1.54
C ASN A 192 -13.05 15.40 -1.08
N THR A 193 -13.58 16.51 -0.56
CA THR A 193 -12.78 17.69 -0.21
C THR A 193 -13.08 18.16 1.21
N ALA A 194 -12.04 18.32 2.02
CA ALA A 194 -12.11 18.86 3.36
C ALA A 194 -11.41 20.24 3.43
N GLY A 195 -12.04 21.19 4.11
CA GLY A 195 -11.44 22.50 4.42
C GLY A 195 -10.40 22.44 5.54
N PHE A 196 -10.30 21.32 6.26
CA PHE A 196 -9.28 21.08 7.27
C PHE A 196 -8.53 19.76 7.02
N ALA A 197 -9.01 18.63 7.56
CA ALA A 197 -8.29 17.36 7.48
C ALA A 197 -9.14 16.18 6.99
N GLY A 198 -8.50 15.17 6.40
CA GLY A 198 -9.17 13.92 6.01
C GLY A 198 -10.17 14.15 4.87
N GLY A 199 -9.66 14.37 3.66
CA GLY A 199 -10.51 14.71 2.51
C GLY A 199 -11.64 13.72 2.26
N GLY A 200 -11.41 12.42 2.47
CA GLY A 200 -12.45 11.39 2.45
C GLY A 200 -13.04 11.13 3.83
N LEU A 201 -12.19 10.71 4.77
CA LEU A 201 -12.58 10.23 6.10
C LEU A 201 -11.80 10.98 7.19
N SER A 202 -12.48 11.38 8.25
CA SER A 202 -11.85 11.79 9.49
C SER A 202 -12.45 11.00 10.64
N GLU A 203 -11.62 10.27 11.35
CA GLU A 203 -12.01 9.51 12.51
C GLU A 203 -11.19 9.91 13.74
N SER A 204 -11.87 9.94 14.89
CA SER A 204 -11.27 10.17 16.20
C SER A 204 -11.97 9.31 17.26
N SER A 205 -11.27 8.29 17.76
CA SER A 205 -11.67 7.44 18.89
C SER A 205 -10.74 7.68 20.08
N ASN A 206 -11.11 8.64 20.92
CA ASN A 206 -10.27 9.09 22.05
C ASN A 206 -10.73 8.55 23.42
N GLY A 207 -11.76 7.71 23.45
CA GLY A 207 -12.23 7.10 24.69
C GLY A 207 -11.15 6.24 25.34
N THR A 208 -10.98 6.38 26.65
CA THR A 208 -9.95 5.68 27.46
C THR A 208 -10.47 4.38 28.11
N SER A 209 -11.69 3.97 27.77
CA SER A 209 -12.34 2.78 28.35
C SER A 209 -12.83 1.83 27.26
N GLY A 210 -12.87 0.53 27.56
CA GLY A 210 -13.47 -0.48 26.68
C GLY A 210 -12.63 -0.95 25.49
N ASN A 211 -11.38 -0.50 25.37
CA ASN A 211 -10.42 -0.90 24.32
C ASN A 211 -10.98 -0.83 22.88
N PRO A 212 -11.55 0.32 22.45
CA PRO A 212 -12.05 0.49 21.09
C PRO A 212 -10.97 0.17 20.05
N GLN A 213 -11.38 -0.50 18.98
CA GLN A 213 -10.51 -0.83 17.85
C GLN A 213 -10.90 0.02 16.65
N VAL A 214 -9.91 0.51 15.92
CA VAL A 214 -10.15 1.21 14.65
C VAL A 214 -9.54 0.38 13.53
N THR A 215 -10.38 -0.02 12.58
CA THR A 215 -10.01 -0.90 11.48
C THR A 215 -10.37 -0.26 10.14
N LEU A 216 -9.37 -0.12 9.27
CA LEU A 216 -9.55 0.31 7.89
C LEU A 216 -9.01 -0.78 6.95
N GLU A 217 -9.90 -1.41 6.17
CA GLU A 217 -9.52 -2.55 5.34
C GLU A 217 -10.13 -2.56 3.94
N ASN A 218 -9.39 -3.10 2.97
CA ASN A 218 -9.87 -3.33 1.60
C ASN A 218 -10.49 -2.08 0.95
N SER A 219 -10.13 -0.89 1.40
CA SER A 219 -10.79 0.34 0.99
C SER A 219 -9.90 1.16 0.07
N SER A 220 -10.50 2.06 -0.70
CA SER A 220 -9.77 2.93 -1.63
C SER A 220 -10.07 4.40 -1.36
N PHE A 221 -9.01 5.20 -1.32
CA PHE A 221 -9.04 6.65 -1.20
C PHE A 221 -8.33 7.23 -2.42
N THR A 222 -9.10 7.81 -3.33
CA THR A 222 -8.56 8.29 -4.59
C THR A 222 -8.94 9.74 -4.86
N GLN A 223 -7.94 10.58 -5.11
CA GLN A 223 -8.15 11.98 -5.48
C GLN A 223 -8.94 12.79 -4.45
N ASN A 224 -8.90 12.41 -3.18
CA ASN A 224 -9.46 13.23 -2.11
C ASN A 224 -8.47 14.35 -1.75
N SER A 225 -8.99 15.46 -1.24
CA SER A 225 -8.20 16.64 -0.94
C SER A 225 -8.50 17.24 0.43
N ALA A 226 -7.48 17.77 1.09
CA ALA A 226 -7.61 18.50 2.34
C ALA A 226 -6.76 19.79 2.32
N SER A 227 -7.04 20.71 3.24
CA SER A 227 -6.32 22.00 3.31
C SER A 227 -5.32 22.10 4.47
N ALA A 228 -5.23 21.09 5.34
CA ALA A 228 -4.27 21.02 6.44
C ALA A 228 -3.55 19.67 6.48
N ASP A 229 -4.27 18.57 6.73
CA ASP A 229 -3.69 17.24 6.91
C ASP A 229 -4.49 16.17 6.17
N ALA A 230 -3.84 15.07 5.79
CA ALA A 230 -4.50 13.87 5.25
C ALA A 230 -5.45 14.18 4.09
N GLY A 231 -4.91 14.25 2.86
CA GLY A 231 -5.75 14.35 1.67
C GLY A 231 -6.78 13.21 1.59
N GLY A 232 -6.43 12.01 2.04
CA GLY A 232 -7.30 10.83 2.07
C GLY A 232 -8.05 10.64 3.38
N ALA A 233 -7.35 10.23 4.44
CA ALA A 233 -7.98 9.86 5.72
C ALA A 233 -7.15 10.25 6.95
N VAL A 234 -7.84 10.66 8.02
CA VAL A 234 -7.26 10.76 9.38
C VAL A 234 -7.81 9.63 10.23
N LEU A 235 -6.92 8.90 10.90
CA LEU A 235 -7.25 7.89 11.90
C LEU A 235 -6.56 8.27 13.22
N SER A 236 -7.33 8.36 14.30
CA SER A 236 -6.77 8.68 15.61
C SER A 236 -7.37 7.76 16.66
N SER A 237 -6.53 6.99 17.36
CA SER A 237 -6.99 6.06 18.38
C SER A 237 -6.11 6.09 19.62
N ALA A 238 -6.74 6.01 20.80
CA ALA A 238 -6.04 5.80 22.07
C ALA A 238 -5.71 4.31 22.31
N HIS A 239 -5.98 3.45 21.34
CA HIS A 239 -5.86 2.00 21.40
C HIS A 239 -5.33 1.49 20.05
N SER A 240 -5.56 0.22 19.71
CA SER A 240 -5.03 -0.36 18.48
C SER A 240 -5.66 0.22 17.21
N LEU A 241 -4.79 0.44 16.22
CA LEU A 241 -5.14 0.71 14.83
C LEU A 241 -4.78 -0.51 13.95
N THR A 242 -5.66 -0.84 13.01
CA THR A 242 -5.39 -1.85 11.97
C THR A 242 -5.71 -1.26 10.60
N VAL A 243 -4.72 -1.23 9.70
CA VAL A 243 -4.85 -0.68 8.35
C VAL A 243 -4.35 -1.71 7.35
N GLU A 244 -5.23 -2.41 6.64
CA GLU A 244 -4.81 -3.49 5.74
C GLU A 244 -5.38 -3.43 4.33
N ARG A 245 -4.53 -3.73 3.34
CA ARG A 245 -4.93 -3.93 1.94
C ARG A 245 -5.70 -2.74 1.37
N ASN A 246 -5.38 -1.53 1.81
CA ASN A 246 -5.99 -0.30 1.29
C ASN A 246 -5.18 0.29 0.14
N ALA A 247 -5.85 1.06 -0.70
CA ALA A 247 -5.23 1.82 -1.77
C ALA A 247 -5.49 3.32 -1.59
N PHE A 248 -4.42 4.07 -1.35
CA PHE A 248 -4.41 5.52 -1.29
C PHE A 248 -3.68 6.08 -2.49
N SER A 249 -4.41 6.66 -3.43
CA SER A 249 -3.84 7.09 -4.71
C SER A 249 -4.20 8.53 -5.06
N HIS A 250 -3.21 9.35 -5.40
CA HIS A 250 -3.43 10.72 -5.90
C HIS A 250 -4.23 11.60 -4.93
N ASN A 251 -4.20 11.33 -3.62
CA ASN A 251 -4.77 12.25 -2.64
C ASN A 251 -3.82 13.43 -2.45
N SER A 252 -4.37 14.58 -2.10
CA SER A 252 -3.58 15.81 -2.02
C SER A 252 -3.91 16.66 -0.80
N VAL A 253 -2.89 17.17 -0.15
CA VAL A 253 -3.02 18.34 0.73
C VAL A 253 -2.55 19.55 -0.04
N VAL A 254 -3.35 20.62 -0.08
CA VAL A 254 -2.88 21.94 -0.53
C VAL A 254 -3.03 22.87 0.65
N SER A 255 -1.94 23.06 1.39
CA SER A 255 -2.05 23.79 2.65
C SER A 255 -2.43 25.25 2.42
N ASN A 256 -3.50 25.69 3.07
CA ASN A 256 -3.94 27.09 3.10
C ASN A 256 -3.79 27.73 4.49
N VAL A 257 -3.12 27.05 5.42
CA VAL A 257 -2.77 27.51 6.77
C VAL A 257 -1.27 27.41 6.98
N ASP A 258 -0.71 28.33 7.79
CA ASP A 258 0.70 28.24 8.19
C ASP A 258 0.89 27.09 9.20
N GLY A 259 2.03 26.41 9.14
CA GLY A 259 2.39 25.33 10.06
C GLY A 259 2.68 24.00 9.37
N SER A 260 2.35 22.89 10.04
CA SER A 260 2.59 21.55 9.52
C SER A 260 1.47 21.08 8.60
N ALA A 261 1.84 20.28 7.60
CA ALA A 261 0.89 19.54 6.78
C ALA A 261 1.38 18.09 6.71
N ARG A 262 0.63 17.16 7.30
CA ARG A 262 1.04 15.77 7.48
C ARG A 262 0.14 14.81 6.72
N GLY A 263 0.73 13.77 6.13
CA GLY A 263 0.00 12.71 5.44
C GLY A 263 -0.63 13.20 4.12
N GLY A 264 0.03 13.06 2.98
CA GLY A 264 -0.61 13.39 1.70
C GLY A 264 -1.83 12.51 1.45
N ALA A 265 -1.79 11.26 1.93
CA ALA A 265 -2.89 10.32 1.90
C ALA A 265 -3.46 9.99 3.28
N LEU A 266 -2.61 9.52 4.22
CA LEU A 266 -3.04 9.05 5.53
C LEU A 266 -2.27 9.76 6.64
N LEU A 267 -3.00 10.20 7.67
CA LEU A 267 -2.44 10.57 8.95
C LEU A 267 -2.96 9.59 10.00
N ALA A 268 -2.04 8.85 10.64
CA ALA A 268 -2.35 7.97 11.76
C ALA A 268 -1.65 8.51 13.03
N VAL A 269 -2.43 8.83 14.06
CA VAL A 269 -1.88 9.44 15.28
C VAL A 269 -2.41 8.81 16.54
N GLY A 270 -1.51 8.63 17.51
CA GLY A 270 -1.84 8.23 18.87
C GLY A 270 -2.25 9.42 19.73
N PHE A 271 -2.76 9.14 20.92
CA PHE A 271 -3.06 10.17 21.92
C PHE A 271 -2.00 10.20 23.02
N PRO A 272 -1.72 11.38 23.62
CA PRO A 272 -0.85 11.47 24.80
C PRO A 272 -1.34 10.64 26.00
N SER A 273 -2.64 10.34 26.07
CA SER A 273 -3.22 9.47 27.09
C SER A 273 -2.89 7.99 26.92
N ALA A 274 -2.44 7.59 25.73
CA ALA A 274 -2.06 6.24 25.37
C ALA A 274 -0.87 6.28 24.40
N PRO A 275 0.31 6.70 24.88
CA PRO A 275 1.51 6.75 24.06
C PRO A 275 1.86 5.36 23.55
N ASN A 276 2.45 5.29 22.35
CA ASN A 276 2.88 4.03 21.72
C ASN A 276 1.73 3.01 21.55
N ALA A 277 0.50 3.48 21.35
CA ALA A 277 -0.58 2.56 21.00
C ALA A 277 -0.23 1.81 19.68
N PRO A 278 -0.56 0.51 19.56
CA PRO A 278 -0.08 -0.29 18.45
C PRO A 278 -0.82 0.04 17.14
N LEU A 279 -0.05 0.22 16.06
CA LEU A 279 -0.55 0.30 14.69
C LEU A 279 -0.02 -0.87 13.88
N THR A 280 -0.92 -1.75 13.43
CA THR A 280 -0.58 -2.80 12.45
C THR A 280 -1.02 -2.36 11.07
N GLN A 281 -0.09 -2.34 10.11
CA GLN A 281 -0.40 -2.09 8.70
C GLN A 281 0.19 -3.16 7.79
N ILE A 282 -0.64 -3.68 6.88
CA ILE A 282 -0.25 -4.80 6.02
C ILE A 282 -0.77 -4.61 4.60
N GLY A 283 0.13 -4.63 3.61
CA GLY A 283 -0.21 -4.74 2.20
C GLY A 283 -0.91 -3.52 1.61
N ASN A 284 -0.77 -2.35 2.22
CA ASN A 284 -1.31 -1.09 1.71
C ASN A 284 -0.49 -0.54 0.54
N ARG A 285 -1.11 0.36 -0.21
CA ARG A 285 -0.54 1.06 -1.36
C ARG A 285 -0.74 2.56 -1.17
N PHE A 286 0.33 3.32 -1.07
CA PHE A 286 0.33 4.78 -1.06
C PHE A 286 1.04 5.25 -2.33
N ASP A 287 0.26 5.60 -3.35
CA ASP A 287 0.78 5.91 -4.68
C ASP A 287 0.44 7.33 -5.15
N ALA A 288 1.46 8.07 -5.55
CA ALA A 288 1.31 9.40 -6.16
C ALA A 288 0.52 10.41 -5.32
N ASN A 289 0.55 10.30 -3.99
CA ASN A 289 -0.05 11.29 -3.10
C ASN A 289 0.87 12.51 -2.97
N HIS A 290 0.28 13.65 -2.62
CA HIS A 290 0.97 14.93 -2.71
C HIS A 290 0.67 15.84 -1.52
N ILE A 291 1.68 16.47 -0.95
CA ILE A 291 1.52 17.66 -0.11
C ILE A 291 2.11 18.85 -0.87
N GLY A 292 1.23 19.75 -1.29
CA GLY A 292 1.53 20.97 -2.03
C GLY A 292 1.41 22.22 -1.17
N GLN A 293 1.75 23.36 -1.78
CA GLN A 293 1.51 24.68 -1.23
C GLN A 293 0.90 25.59 -2.30
N ASP A 294 0.11 26.57 -1.87
CA ASP A 294 -0.47 27.59 -2.76
C ASP A 294 0.49 28.76 -3.05
N GLY A 295 1.69 28.75 -2.47
CA GLY A 295 2.71 29.78 -2.64
C GLY A 295 2.45 31.07 -1.86
N LEU A 296 1.43 31.10 -0.99
CA LEU A 296 1.04 32.28 -0.21
C LEU A 296 1.42 32.17 1.27
N ARG A 297 1.99 31.04 1.70
CA ARG A 297 2.25 30.72 3.11
C ARG A 297 3.55 31.33 3.61
N SER A 298 3.56 31.70 4.88
CA SER A 298 4.75 32.21 5.58
C SER A 298 5.54 31.09 6.25
N SER A 299 4.89 29.98 6.59
CA SER A 299 5.55 28.74 7.00
C SER A 299 4.83 27.48 6.50
N LEU A 300 5.60 26.46 6.19
CA LEU A 300 5.10 25.13 5.85
C LEU A 300 6.14 24.08 6.22
N ALA A 301 5.76 23.13 7.08
CA ALA A 301 6.53 21.92 7.39
C ALA A 301 5.78 20.69 6.86
N PRO A 302 5.98 20.32 5.58
CA PRO A 302 5.26 19.20 4.98
C PRO A 302 5.90 17.87 5.39
N GLY A 303 5.09 16.85 5.70
CA GLY A 303 5.65 15.53 6.00
C GLY A 303 4.74 14.36 5.68
N GLY A 304 5.33 13.22 5.33
CA GLY A 304 4.59 11.99 5.06
C GLY A 304 3.80 12.09 3.77
N GLY A 305 4.46 12.18 2.62
CA GLY A 305 3.77 12.41 1.34
C GLY A 305 2.76 11.31 1.00
N GLY A 306 3.05 10.06 1.38
CA GLY A 306 2.06 8.99 1.44
C GLY A 306 1.36 8.93 2.80
N GLU A 307 2.14 8.70 3.85
CA GLU A 307 1.64 8.53 5.22
C GLU A 307 2.50 9.24 6.25
N TRP A 308 1.85 9.78 7.29
CA TRP A 308 2.50 10.21 8.53
C TRP A 308 1.95 9.40 9.71
N VAL A 309 2.85 8.84 10.52
CA VAL A 309 2.55 8.11 11.75
C VAL A 309 3.16 8.85 12.94
N GLY A 310 2.32 9.29 13.88
CA GLY A 310 2.77 10.03 15.07
C GLY A 310 2.39 9.34 16.37
N GLY A 311 3.37 9.00 17.20
CA GLY A 311 3.12 8.51 18.58
C GLY A 311 2.54 7.11 18.69
N LEU A 312 2.74 6.26 17.67
CA LEU A 312 2.21 4.89 17.59
C LEU A 312 3.36 3.91 17.38
N ASP A 313 3.27 2.71 17.98
CA ASP A 313 4.21 1.63 17.68
C ASP A 313 3.80 0.95 16.37
N LEU A 314 4.50 1.25 15.30
CA LEU A 314 4.20 0.75 13.97
C LEU A 314 4.76 -0.66 13.74
N THR A 315 3.92 -1.59 13.30
CA THR A 315 4.34 -2.81 12.58
C THR A 315 3.78 -2.77 11.16
N SER A 316 4.65 -2.48 10.20
CA SER A 316 4.36 -2.44 8.77
C SER A 316 4.89 -3.69 8.05
N ARG A 317 4.07 -4.29 7.19
CA ARG A 317 4.47 -5.44 6.36
C ARG A 317 3.90 -5.37 4.95
N ASN A 318 4.76 -5.51 3.93
CA ASN A 318 4.35 -5.52 2.51
C ASN A 318 3.70 -4.21 2.02
N ASP A 319 3.84 -3.12 2.78
CA ASP A 319 3.33 -1.80 2.41
C ASP A 319 4.23 -1.15 1.36
N ARG A 320 3.61 -0.36 0.48
CA ARG A 320 4.29 0.32 -0.61
C ARG A 320 4.00 1.81 -0.60
N PHE A 321 5.05 2.62 -0.63
CA PHE A 321 5.03 4.08 -0.73
C PHE A 321 5.73 4.47 -2.04
N THR A 322 4.95 4.72 -3.08
CA THR A 322 5.46 4.92 -4.44
C THR A 322 5.08 6.29 -5.00
N SER A 323 6.05 6.96 -5.61
CA SER A 323 5.82 8.23 -6.34
C SER A 323 5.12 9.35 -5.55
N ASN A 324 5.14 9.29 -4.21
CA ASN A 324 4.55 10.35 -3.38
C ASN A 324 5.46 11.58 -3.38
N SER A 325 4.91 12.76 -3.10
CA SER A 325 5.66 14.01 -3.20
C SER A 325 5.32 15.04 -2.13
N LEU A 326 6.35 15.77 -1.69
CA LEU A 326 6.24 16.92 -0.80
C LEU A 326 6.73 18.19 -1.51
N ALA A 327 6.02 19.29 -1.29
CA ALA A 327 6.52 20.62 -1.58
C ALA A 327 7.72 20.98 -0.69
N GLN A 328 8.43 22.04 -1.06
CA GLN A 328 9.51 22.58 -0.25
C GLN A 328 8.96 23.17 1.05
N ALA A 329 9.69 22.94 2.14
CA ALA A 329 9.45 23.61 3.40
C ALA A 329 9.64 25.13 3.27
N VAL A 330 8.80 25.90 3.97
CA VAL A 330 8.81 27.37 3.95
C VAL A 330 8.91 27.88 5.38
N GLY A 331 9.64 28.97 5.58
CA GLY A 331 9.82 29.59 6.90
C GLY A 331 11.05 29.07 7.65
N GLY A 332 11.54 29.87 8.60
CA GLY A 332 12.74 29.54 9.37
C GLY A 332 12.50 28.36 10.30
N GLY A 333 13.27 27.28 10.14
CA GLY A 333 13.20 26.08 10.97
C GLY A 333 12.12 25.07 10.57
N ALA A 334 11.43 25.29 9.44
CA ALA A 334 10.52 24.28 8.88
C ALA A 334 11.31 23.26 8.05
N GLU A 335 10.91 21.99 8.16
CA GLU A 335 11.55 20.87 7.47
C GLU A 335 10.53 20.10 6.65
N ALA A 336 10.99 19.52 5.54
CA ALA A 336 10.24 18.60 4.72
C ALA A 336 10.70 17.17 5.01
N GLU A 337 9.81 16.29 5.44
CA GLU A 337 10.18 15.03 6.10
C GLU A 337 9.36 13.85 5.55
N GLY A 338 10.01 12.76 5.11
CA GLY A 338 9.29 11.53 4.78
C GLY A 338 8.44 11.64 3.52
N GLY A 339 9.08 11.73 2.35
CA GLY A 339 8.34 11.86 1.08
C GLY A 339 7.38 10.70 0.81
N GLY A 340 7.75 9.48 1.20
CA GLY A 340 6.86 8.31 1.24
C GLY A 340 6.18 8.15 2.60
N LEU A 341 6.98 7.87 3.63
CA LEU A 341 6.54 7.60 5.00
C LEU A 341 7.29 8.49 6.00
N GLY A 342 6.57 9.14 6.91
CA GLY A 342 7.15 9.83 8.06
C GLY A 342 6.71 9.19 9.37
N LEU A 343 7.66 8.96 10.28
CA LEU A 343 7.46 8.41 11.62
C LEU A 343 7.91 9.46 12.64
N GLU A 344 7.06 9.73 13.64
CA GLU A 344 7.31 10.78 14.62
C GLU A 344 7.12 10.30 16.06
N GLY A 345 8.18 10.46 16.86
CA GLY A 345 8.15 10.32 18.32
C GLY A 345 8.20 11.68 19.00
N CYS A 346 7.14 12.08 19.68
CA CYS A 346 7.14 13.31 20.47
C CYS A 346 7.29 13.01 21.95
N GLY A 347 7.99 13.86 22.73
CA GLY A 347 8.19 13.63 24.17
C GLY A 347 6.90 13.40 24.97
N SER A 348 5.76 13.93 24.51
CA SER A 348 4.42 13.71 25.07
C SER A 348 3.67 12.50 24.50
N LEU A 349 4.11 11.95 23.36
CA LEU A 349 3.51 10.83 22.65
C LEU A 349 4.30 9.52 22.77
N GLY A 350 5.43 9.56 23.49
CA GLY A 350 6.27 8.41 23.75
C GLY A 350 7.46 8.28 22.80
N THR A 351 8.08 7.11 22.82
CA THR A 351 9.23 6.76 22.00
C THR A 351 8.83 5.55 21.15
N PRO A 352 8.29 5.77 19.93
CA PRO A 352 7.82 4.70 19.07
C PRO A 352 8.89 3.66 18.76
N THR A 353 8.47 2.40 18.72
CA THR A 353 9.27 1.29 18.18
C THR A 353 8.64 0.78 16.90
N ASP A 354 9.22 1.21 15.77
CA ASP A 354 8.67 0.96 14.44
C ASP A 354 9.40 -0.20 13.76
N VAL A 355 8.63 -1.12 13.18
CA VAL A 355 9.13 -2.27 12.43
C VAL A 355 8.57 -2.24 11.02
N LEU A 356 9.46 -2.13 10.03
CA LEU A 356 9.16 -2.09 8.60
C LEU A 356 9.68 -3.37 7.95
N GLU A 357 8.78 -4.27 7.56
CA GLU A 357 9.12 -5.56 6.95
C GLU A 357 8.67 -5.61 5.49
N ASN A 358 9.59 -5.95 4.58
CA ASN A 358 9.26 -6.13 3.16
C ASN A 358 8.57 -4.90 2.54
N LEU A 359 8.98 -3.72 3.01
CA LEU A 359 8.46 -2.42 2.58
C LEU A 359 9.11 -1.99 1.27
N VAL A 360 8.35 -1.31 0.43
CA VAL A 360 8.88 -0.60 -0.75
C VAL A 360 8.63 0.89 -0.60
N ALA A 361 9.68 1.69 -0.50
CA ALA A 361 9.62 3.15 -0.65
C ALA A 361 10.42 3.57 -1.89
N ALA A 362 9.74 3.85 -3.00
CA ALA A 362 10.40 4.10 -4.27
C ALA A 362 9.81 5.26 -5.08
N GLY A 363 10.69 6.01 -5.74
CA GLY A 363 10.30 7.12 -6.60
C GLY A 363 9.64 8.29 -5.87
N ASN A 364 9.71 8.36 -4.55
CA ASN A 364 9.14 9.46 -3.78
C ASN A 364 10.03 10.71 -3.92
N GLN A 365 9.42 11.89 -3.76
CA GLN A 365 10.10 13.17 -3.99
C GLN A 365 9.88 14.18 -2.87
N ILE A 366 10.93 14.91 -2.52
CA ILE A 366 10.85 16.17 -1.78
C ILE A 366 11.36 17.28 -2.68
N ALA A 367 10.56 18.34 -2.86
CA ALA A 367 11.02 19.55 -3.51
C ALA A 367 11.89 20.35 -2.52
N GLY A 368 13.11 20.69 -2.93
CA GLY A 368 14.08 21.35 -2.06
C GLY A 368 14.76 20.40 -1.06
N GLU A 369 15.37 20.98 -0.03
CA GLU A 369 16.06 20.25 1.03
C GLU A 369 15.02 19.58 1.95
N GLY A 370 15.29 18.35 2.33
CA GLY A 370 14.46 17.60 3.26
C GLY A 370 15.09 16.27 3.64
N HIS A 371 14.45 15.60 4.60
CA HIS A 371 14.96 14.40 5.24
C HIS A 371 14.12 13.20 4.86
N GLY A 372 14.76 12.22 4.24
CA GLY A 372 14.16 10.92 3.96
C GLY A 372 13.03 11.00 2.93
N ALA A 373 13.33 11.38 1.69
CA ALA A 373 12.31 11.37 0.63
C ALA A 373 11.64 9.99 0.48
N GLY A 374 12.34 8.89 0.77
CA GLY A 374 11.73 7.58 0.97
C GLY A 374 11.04 7.47 2.33
N VAL A 375 11.83 7.42 3.39
CA VAL A 375 11.36 7.24 4.77
C VAL A 375 12.10 8.18 5.72
N TYR A 376 11.35 8.81 6.62
CA TYR A 376 11.88 9.58 7.73
C TYR A 376 11.41 8.99 9.05
N GLY A 377 12.29 8.93 10.05
CA GLY A 377 11.93 8.63 11.43
C GLY A 377 12.61 9.61 12.38
N GLY A 378 11.83 10.47 13.02
CA GLY A 378 12.35 11.61 13.77
C GLY A 378 11.59 11.91 15.04
N GLY A 379 12.20 12.79 15.83
CA GLY A 379 11.67 13.23 17.10
C GLY A 379 11.13 14.66 17.07
N CYS A 380 10.04 14.92 17.80
CA CYS A 380 9.57 16.27 18.09
C CYS A 380 9.72 16.60 19.59
N GLY A 381 10.12 17.83 19.92
CA GLY A 381 10.23 18.30 21.31
C GLY A 381 11.14 17.45 22.21
N GLY A 382 12.21 16.87 21.67
CA GLY A 382 13.14 15.98 22.39
C GLY A 382 12.69 14.51 22.48
N GLY A 383 11.60 14.13 21.80
CA GLY A 383 11.25 12.73 21.58
C GLY A 383 12.23 12.03 20.61
N THR A 384 12.11 10.72 20.49
CA THR A 384 12.94 9.88 19.62
C THR A 384 12.13 8.72 19.05
N VAL A 385 12.67 8.05 18.02
CA VAL A 385 12.13 6.83 17.42
C VAL A 385 13.15 5.69 17.39
N HIS A 386 12.65 4.47 17.47
CA HIS A 386 13.43 3.24 17.31
C HIS A 386 12.97 2.48 16.06
N ALA A 387 13.65 2.68 14.93
CA ALA A 387 13.28 2.05 13.67
C ALA A 387 14.02 0.72 13.43
N THR A 388 13.28 -0.29 13.02
CA THR A 388 13.78 -1.59 12.53
C THR A 388 13.32 -1.81 11.09
N VAL A 389 14.25 -1.92 10.15
CA VAL A 389 13.98 -2.11 8.72
C VAL A 389 14.50 -3.46 8.27
N LEU A 390 13.61 -4.32 7.79
CA LEU A 390 13.90 -5.72 7.45
C LEU A 390 13.43 -6.03 6.03
N ASP A 391 14.31 -6.65 5.24
CA ASP A 391 13.98 -7.18 3.91
C ASP A 391 13.29 -6.12 3.01
N SER A 392 13.68 -4.85 3.10
CA SER A 392 12.94 -3.72 2.50
C SER A 392 13.76 -2.99 1.42
N THR A 393 13.09 -2.36 0.46
CA THR A 393 13.72 -1.56 -0.62
C THR A 393 13.32 -0.09 -0.53
N ILE A 394 14.30 0.77 -0.28
CA ILE A 394 14.20 2.24 -0.29
C ILE A 394 15.13 2.80 -1.37
N SER A 395 14.62 2.97 -2.59
CA SER A 395 15.45 3.28 -3.78
C SER A 395 14.76 4.20 -4.78
N GLY A 396 15.54 4.95 -5.56
CA GLY A 396 15.02 5.85 -6.60
C GLY A 396 14.25 7.06 -6.07
N ASN A 397 14.32 7.32 -4.77
CA ASN A 397 13.73 8.50 -4.13
C ASN A 397 14.65 9.71 -4.34
N ARG A 398 14.07 10.92 -4.28
CA ARG A 398 14.77 12.14 -4.66
C ARG A 398 14.42 13.32 -3.78
N GLU A 399 15.43 14.00 -3.27
CA GLU A 399 15.35 15.39 -2.86
C GLU A 399 15.99 16.30 -3.94
N THR A 400 15.64 17.58 -3.99
CA THR A 400 16.18 18.52 -5.00
C THR A 400 16.97 19.69 -4.43
N GLY A 401 17.11 19.75 -3.11
CA GLY A 401 17.95 20.71 -2.40
C GLY A 401 19.40 20.26 -2.33
N ALA A 402 20.21 21.00 -1.57
CA ALA A 402 21.56 20.59 -1.25
C ALA A 402 21.57 20.10 0.20
N GLY A 403 22.20 18.96 0.47
CA GLY A 403 22.41 18.48 1.84
C GLY A 403 21.27 17.61 2.42
N GLY A 404 20.22 17.33 1.66
CA GLY A 404 19.13 16.46 2.11
C GLY A 404 19.39 14.96 1.89
N SER A 405 18.44 14.15 2.38
CA SER A 405 18.41 12.71 2.16
C SER A 405 17.24 12.29 1.29
N GLY A 406 17.56 11.62 0.18
CA GLY A 406 16.55 10.96 -0.64
C GLY A 406 16.12 9.62 -0.03
N GLY A 407 16.99 8.92 0.69
CA GLY A 407 16.72 7.55 1.16
C GLY A 407 16.00 7.50 2.50
N LEU A 408 16.71 6.99 3.50
CA LEU A 408 16.27 6.88 4.90
C LEU A 408 17.00 7.93 5.75
N ALA A 409 16.26 8.69 6.53
CA ALA A 409 16.81 9.67 7.46
C ALA A 409 16.17 9.55 8.85
N GLY A 410 16.88 10.05 9.85
CA GLY A 410 16.31 10.25 11.18
C GLY A 410 17.01 11.32 11.99
N GLY A 411 16.45 11.68 13.13
CA GLY A 411 17.02 12.65 14.06
C GLY A 411 18.25 12.13 14.80
N SER A 412 18.95 13.05 15.47
CA SER A 412 20.22 12.77 16.17
C SER A 412 20.07 11.95 17.45
N GLY A 413 18.85 11.78 17.97
CA GLY A 413 18.53 10.92 19.12
C GLY A 413 18.04 9.53 18.73
N ASP A 414 17.77 9.28 17.45
CA ASP A 414 17.05 8.10 17.00
C ASP A 414 17.96 6.88 16.81
N THR A 415 17.37 5.69 16.77
CA THR A 415 18.14 4.46 16.53
C THR A 415 17.62 3.69 15.34
N LEU A 416 18.55 3.12 14.57
CA LEU A 416 18.23 2.29 13.42
C LEU A 416 18.82 0.89 13.56
N LYS A 417 17.99 -0.13 13.36
CA LYS A 417 18.41 -1.51 13.07
C LYS A 417 17.98 -1.86 11.65
N MET A 418 18.90 -2.36 10.82
CA MET A 418 18.58 -2.68 9.42
C MET A 418 19.23 -3.98 8.95
N ARG A 419 18.45 -4.84 8.29
CA ARG A 419 18.90 -6.15 7.79
C ARG A 419 18.28 -6.51 6.45
N ASN A 420 19.02 -7.26 5.62
CA ASN A 420 18.56 -7.77 4.32
C ASN A 420 17.91 -6.70 3.43
N SER A 421 18.30 -5.43 3.56
CA SER A 421 17.58 -4.32 2.93
C SER A 421 18.41 -3.64 1.84
N VAL A 422 17.76 -2.81 1.04
CA VAL A 422 18.38 -1.95 0.02
C VAL A 422 18.02 -0.50 0.31
N VAL A 423 19.01 0.34 0.56
CA VAL A 423 18.87 1.78 0.78
C VAL A 423 19.95 2.50 -0.02
N THR A 424 19.83 2.45 -1.34
CA THR A 424 20.79 3.00 -2.32
C THR A 424 20.08 3.47 -3.58
N ALA A 425 20.83 4.11 -4.49
CA ALA A 425 20.32 4.71 -5.73
C ALA A 425 19.23 5.77 -5.49
N ASN A 426 19.35 6.52 -4.39
CA ASN A 426 18.58 7.72 -4.11
C ASN A 426 19.38 8.97 -4.52
N VAL A 427 18.68 10.07 -4.82
CA VAL A 427 19.30 11.40 -5.02
C VAL A 427 19.30 12.13 -3.69
N GLY A 428 20.46 12.66 -3.29
CA GLY A 428 20.75 13.07 -1.91
C GLY A 428 21.45 11.95 -1.14
N ALA A 429 21.61 12.10 0.17
CA ALA A 429 22.09 11.00 1.02
C ALA A 429 21.11 9.81 0.94
N SER A 430 21.64 8.58 0.88
CA SER A 430 20.79 7.39 0.99
C SER A 430 20.53 7.00 2.44
N LEU A 431 21.46 7.29 3.34
CA LEU A 431 21.31 7.05 4.76
C LEU A 431 22.01 8.14 5.58
N GLU A 432 21.25 8.84 6.41
CA GLU A 432 21.75 9.87 7.32
C GLU A 432 21.03 9.85 8.67
N GLY A 433 21.47 10.69 9.61
CA GLY A 433 20.80 10.78 10.92
C GLY A 433 21.11 9.64 11.89
N PHE A 434 20.26 9.44 12.89
CA PHE A 434 20.36 8.41 13.92
C PHE A 434 21.60 8.51 14.83
N ALA A 435 21.37 8.53 16.14
CA ALA A 435 22.40 8.38 17.17
C ALA A 435 23.19 7.07 17.02
N THR A 436 22.46 5.98 16.77
CA THR A 436 23.04 4.64 16.64
C THR A 436 22.46 3.89 15.45
N ARG A 437 23.33 3.14 14.76
CA ARG A 437 22.98 2.36 13.58
C ARG A 437 23.57 0.96 13.71
N THR A 438 22.72 -0.07 13.65
CA THR A 438 23.12 -1.48 13.60
C THR A 438 22.67 -2.07 12.26
N ILE A 439 23.59 -2.16 11.30
CA ILE A 439 23.28 -2.50 9.90
C ILE A 439 24.04 -3.77 9.52
N THR A 440 23.38 -4.75 8.92
CA THR A 440 24.01 -6.04 8.56
C THR A 440 23.35 -6.63 7.32
N ASN A 441 24.13 -7.30 6.45
CA ASN A 441 23.62 -7.93 5.22
C ASN A 441 22.70 -7.00 4.41
N THR A 442 23.09 -5.74 4.26
CA THR A 442 22.26 -4.69 3.64
C THR A 442 23.08 -3.95 2.57
N ASP A 443 22.47 -3.63 1.44
CA ASP A 443 23.02 -2.67 0.48
C ASP A 443 22.67 -1.27 0.95
N ALA A 444 23.61 -0.61 1.64
CA ALA A 444 23.43 0.73 2.17
C ALA A 444 24.75 1.49 2.13
N CYS A 445 24.67 2.75 1.70
CA CYS A 445 25.83 3.62 1.57
C CYS A 445 25.82 4.71 2.64
N VAL A 446 26.91 4.84 3.40
CA VAL A 446 27.18 5.99 4.26
C VAL A 446 28.40 6.71 3.69
N LEU A 447 28.22 7.96 3.26
CA LEU A 447 29.28 8.77 2.64
C LEU A 447 29.98 8.04 1.47
N GLY A 448 29.21 7.31 0.66
CA GLY A 448 29.69 6.58 -0.53
C GLY A 448 30.41 5.25 -0.24
N SER A 449 30.51 4.83 1.02
CA SER A 449 31.07 3.53 1.42
C SER A 449 29.99 2.61 2.00
N PRO A 450 30.18 1.27 1.99
CA PRO A 450 29.29 0.36 2.70
C PRO A 450 29.08 0.79 4.15
N ALA A 451 27.83 0.80 4.59
CA ALA A 451 27.51 1.09 5.98
C ALA A 451 28.29 0.16 6.92
N PRO A 452 28.81 0.65 8.07
CA PRO A 452 29.54 -0.19 9.01
C PRO A 452 28.72 -1.40 9.47
N GLY A 453 29.32 -2.58 9.40
CA GLY A 453 28.70 -3.84 9.80
C GLY A 453 29.00 -4.99 8.82
N PRO A 454 28.82 -6.25 9.26
CA PRO A 454 29.15 -7.41 8.45
C PRO A 454 28.16 -7.59 7.28
N GLY A 455 28.66 -8.07 6.16
CA GLY A 455 27.84 -8.42 4.99
C GLY A 455 27.22 -7.24 4.26
N ASN A 456 27.48 -6.00 4.67
CA ASN A 456 26.96 -4.82 3.99
C ASN A 456 27.68 -4.58 2.66
N ILE A 457 26.93 -4.12 1.67
CA ILE A 457 27.47 -3.66 0.39
C ILE A 457 27.02 -2.20 0.14
N CYS A 458 27.66 -1.55 -0.82
CA CYS A 458 27.26 -0.22 -1.30
C CYS A 458 27.51 -0.21 -2.81
N LYS A 459 26.55 -0.74 -3.55
CA LYS A 459 26.60 -0.84 -5.02
C LYS A 459 25.22 -0.52 -5.58
N PRO A 460 25.11 0.10 -6.76
CA PRO A 460 23.80 0.31 -7.37
C PRO A 460 23.06 -1.03 -7.55
N PRO A 461 21.83 -1.19 -7.01
CA PRO A 461 21.12 -2.47 -6.93
C PRO A 461 20.61 -2.94 -8.30
N LYS A 462 20.71 -2.11 -9.35
CA LYS A 462 20.25 -2.42 -10.72
C LYS A 462 18.80 -2.91 -10.75
N LEU A 463 17.92 -2.15 -10.10
CA LEU A 463 16.48 -2.32 -10.19
C LEU A 463 15.97 -1.85 -11.57
N ALA A 464 14.79 -2.33 -11.98
CA ALA A 464 14.24 -2.08 -13.30
C ALA A 464 14.04 -0.59 -13.62
N ASN A 465 13.32 0.16 -12.76
CA ASN A 465 13.14 1.60 -12.89
C ASN A 465 12.53 2.24 -11.62
N PRO A 466 13.31 2.42 -10.53
CA PRO A 466 12.77 2.86 -9.24
C PRO A 466 12.48 4.36 -9.16
N ALA A 467 12.68 5.11 -10.25
CA ALA A 467 12.56 6.57 -10.27
C ALA A 467 11.10 7.06 -10.16
N PRO A 468 10.86 8.35 -9.82
CA PRO A 468 9.52 8.93 -9.74
C PRO A 468 8.68 8.70 -11.01
N GLY A 469 7.41 8.36 -10.84
CA GLY A 469 6.47 8.05 -11.93
C GLY A 469 6.54 6.62 -12.45
N HIS A 470 7.56 5.84 -12.07
CA HIS A 470 7.67 4.42 -12.39
C HIS A 470 7.66 3.55 -11.12
N ALA A 471 8.52 3.88 -10.15
CA ALA A 471 8.68 3.18 -8.87
C ALA A 471 8.81 1.66 -8.99
N ASP A 472 9.43 1.20 -10.08
CA ASP A 472 9.61 -0.21 -10.39
C ASP A 472 10.91 -0.73 -9.75
N VAL A 473 10.75 -1.46 -8.64
CA VAL A 473 11.85 -2.00 -7.83
C VAL A 473 12.22 -3.44 -8.16
N HIS A 474 11.73 -4.03 -9.26
CA HIS A 474 12.10 -5.40 -9.59
C HIS A 474 13.60 -5.54 -9.79
N GLU A 475 14.19 -6.58 -9.20
CA GLU A 475 15.57 -6.94 -9.40
C GLU A 475 15.80 -7.33 -10.87
N THR A 476 16.96 -6.92 -11.41
CA THR A 476 17.39 -7.37 -12.74
C THR A 476 18.52 -8.38 -12.61
N THR A 477 18.79 -9.11 -13.70
CA THR A 477 19.91 -10.08 -13.79
C THR A 477 21.30 -9.52 -13.48
N LEU A 478 21.44 -8.20 -13.34
CA LEU A 478 22.70 -7.51 -13.04
C LEU A 478 22.76 -7.00 -11.60
N SER A 479 21.73 -7.26 -10.80
CA SER A 479 21.65 -6.83 -9.42
C SER A 479 22.77 -7.48 -8.58
N PRO A 480 23.52 -6.70 -7.78
CA PRO A 480 24.46 -7.22 -6.80
C PRO A 480 23.79 -7.74 -5.53
N THR A 481 22.48 -7.51 -5.35
CA THR A 481 21.72 -7.87 -4.16
C THR A 481 21.09 -9.27 -4.23
N ILE A 482 21.11 -9.89 -5.42
CA ILE A 482 20.73 -11.29 -5.62
C ILE A 482 21.61 -12.22 -4.77
N ASN A 483 20.96 -12.99 -3.90
CA ASN A 483 21.47 -14.04 -3.03
C ASN A 483 22.57 -13.52 -2.09
N ALA A 484 22.47 -12.25 -1.70
CA ALA A 484 23.46 -11.56 -0.88
C ALA A 484 23.01 -11.38 0.59
N GLY A 485 21.73 -11.62 0.88
CA GLY A 485 21.17 -11.51 2.23
C GLY A 485 21.51 -12.69 3.13
N SER A 486 20.87 -12.74 4.30
CA SER A 486 21.01 -13.82 5.28
C SER A 486 19.66 -14.39 5.67
N ASN A 487 19.47 -15.70 5.44
CA ASN A 487 18.24 -16.41 5.80
C ASN A 487 17.97 -16.38 7.31
N LEU A 488 18.99 -16.15 8.15
CA LEU A 488 18.83 -16.05 9.61
C LEU A 488 18.10 -14.79 10.05
N PHE A 489 18.00 -13.78 9.17
CA PHE A 489 17.38 -12.49 9.49
C PHE A 489 15.99 -12.31 8.89
N VAL A 490 15.52 -13.27 8.09
CA VAL A 490 14.14 -13.27 7.56
C VAL A 490 13.16 -13.46 8.71
N PRO A 491 12.23 -12.53 8.96
CA PRO A 491 11.21 -12.67 10.00
C PRO A 491 10.35 -13.91 9.76
N GLY A 492 9.99 -14.63 10.83
CA GLY A 492 9.17 -15.84 10.74
C GLY A 492 7.84 -15.66 9.96
N PRO A 493 7.10 -14.56 10.17
CA PRO A 493 5.88 -14.27 9.40
C PRO A 493 6.10 -13.92 7.92
N LEU A 494 7.32 -13.57 7.52
CA LEU A 494 7.63 -13.11 6.16
C LEU A 494 7.93 -14.31 5.24
N THR A 495 6.89 -14.83 4.59
CA THR A 495 6.99 -16.01 3.72
C THR A 495 7.06 -15.69 2.23
N THR A 496 6.70 -14.47 1.84
CA THR A 496 6.75 -14.00 0.45
C THR A 496 7.47 -12.66 0.32
N ASP A 497 8.01 -12.39 -0.87
CA ASP A 497 8.45 -11.06 -1.31
C ASP A 497 7.26 -10.12 -1.53
N PHE A 498 7.53 -8.88 -1.94
CA PHE A 498 6.50 -7.87 -2.09
C PHE A 498 5.47 -8.22 -3.17
N GLU A 499 5.81 -9.00 -4.19
CA GLU A 499 4.93 -9.48 -5.27
C GLU A 499 4.15 -10.76 -4.92
N GLY A 500 4.46 -11.39 -3.79
CA GLY A 500 3.84 -12.65 -3.38
C GLY A 500 4.58 -13.91 -3.86
N GLN A 501 5.82 -13.80 -4.35
CA GLN A 501 6.68 -14.96 -4.61
C GLN A 501 7.37 -15.40 -3.32
N PRO A 502 7.84 -16.66 -3.18
CA PRO A 502 8.51 -17.10 -1.95
C PRO A 502 9.69 -16.20 -1.56
N ARG A 503 9.78 -15.82 -0.27
CA ARG A 503 10.81 -14.89 0.26
C ARG A 503 12.25 -15.39 0.15
N ILE A 504 12.46 -16.68 -0.16
CA ILE A 504 13.80 -17.23 -0.37
C ILE A 504 13.76 -18.03 -1.67
N LEU A 505 14.30 -17.44 -2.74
CA LEU A 505 14.55 -18.12 -4.00
C LEU A 505 16.00 -18.63 -4.06
N ASN A 506 16.21 -19.77 -4.74
CA ASN A 506 17.54 -20.35 -4.98
C ASN A 506 18.42 -20.65 -3.73
N GLY A 507 17.83 -20.60 -2.54
CA GLY A 507 18.41 -21.06 -1.27
C GLY A 507 19.01 -19.96 -0.40
N VAL A 508 19.16 -18.73 -0.91
CA VAL A 508 19.62 -17.56 -0.16
C VAL A 508 18.72 -16.38 -0.50
N VAL A 509 18.23 -15.68 0.53
CA VAL A 509 17.43 -14.47 0.40
C VAL A 509 18.22 -13.36 -0.32
N ASP A 510 17.54 -12.63 -1.20
CA ASP A 510 18.07 -11.43 -1.83
C ASP A 510 18.01 -10.26 -0.83
N MET A 511 18.83 -9.23 -0.99
CA MET A 511 18.64 -8.01 -0.20
C MET A 511 17.56 -7.15 -0.85
N GLY A 512 16.63 -6.63 -0.05
CA GLY A 512 15.51 -5.80 -0.50
C GLY A 512 14.17 -6.52 -0.40
N ALA A 513 13.11 -5.85 -0.84
CA ALA A 513 11.73 -6.35 -0.79
C ALA A 513 11.36 -7.33 -1.91
N ASP A 514 12.17 -7.40 -2.96
CA ASP A 514 11.98 -8.30 -4.11
C ASP A 514 12.91 -9.51 -4.02
N GLU A 515 12.44 -10.66 -4.51
CA GLU A 515 13.27 -11.83 -4.78
C GLU A 515 13.37 -12.03 -6.30
N PHE A 516 14.60 -12.03 -6.81
CA PHE A 516 14.88 -12.22 -8.21
C PHE A 516 14.44 -13.60 -8.69
N LYS A 517 13.33 -13.59 -9.43
CA LYS A 517 12.84 -14.76 -10.13
C LYS A 517 13.66 -15.03 -11.39
N ASP A 518 14.53 -16.02 -11.29
CA ASP A 518 15.37 -16.40 -12.42
C ASP A 518 14.57 -16.90 -13.65
N GLY A 519 14.76 -16.17 -14.76
CA GLY A 519 14.24 -16.50 -16.08
C GLY A 519 15.11 -17.48 -16.88
N PHE A 520 16.10 -18.15 -16.26
CA PHE A 520 16.98 -19.06 -16.95
C PHE A 520 16.23 -20.28 -17.50
N GLY A 521 16.03 -20.25 -18.81
CA GLY A 521 15.40 -21.35 -19.54
C GLY A 521 16.34 -22.50 -19.88
N GLY A 522 17.63 -22.45 -19.56
CA GLY A 522 18.65 -23.39 -20.05
C GLY A 522 19.33 -22.95 -21.34
N VAL A 523 20.34 -23.71 -21.78
CA VAL A 523 21.16 -23.39 -22.96
C VAL A 523 20.62 -24.10 -24.21
N PRO A 524 19.86 -23.42 -25.09
CA PRO A 524 19.37 -24.02 -26.33
C PRO A 524 20.50 -24.44 -27.29
N ILE A 525 20.28 -25.59 -27.93
CA ILE A 525 21.13 -26.10 -29.01
C ILE A 525 20.57 -25.57 -30.33
N LEU A 526 21.33 -24.68 -30.98
CA LEU A 526 20.87 -24.01 -32.20
C LEU A 526 21.13 -24.84 -33.46
N SER A 527 22.11 -25.74 -33.42
CA SER A 527 22.43 -26.59 -34.56
C SER A 527 21.30 -27.58 -34.84
N LYS A 528 20.87 -27.69 -36.09
CA LYS A 528 20.11 -28.85 -36.59
C LYS A 528 21.04 -29.89 -37.23
N LYS A 529 22.13 -29.40 -37.83
CA LYS A 529 23.23 -30.19 -38.39
C LYS A 529 24.56 -29.65 -37.86
N ALA A 530 25.53 -30.51 -37.61
CA ALA A 530 26.87 -30.12 -37.15
C ALA A 530 27.95 -30.79 -38.00
N LYS A 531 28.80 -29.95 -38.61
CA LYS A 531 29.98 -30.42 -39.35
C LYS A 531 31.03 -30.96 -38.38
N VAL A 532 31.62 -32.10 -38.72
CA VAL A 532 32.72 -32.73 -37.98
C VAL A 532 34.02 -32.45 -38.72
N LYS A 533 34.94 -31.71 -38.09
CA LYS A 533 36.26 -31.38 -38.65
C LYS A 533 37.34 -31.79 -37.65
N LYS A 534 38.37 -32.52 -38.11
CA LYS A 534 39.45 -33.04 -37.26
C LYS A 534 38.91 -33.80 -36.04
N GLY A 535 37.92 -34.67 -36.25
CA GLY A 535 37.29 -35.49 -35.21
C GLY A 535 36.48 -34.72 -34.15
N LYS A 536 36.12 -33.45 -34.40
CA LYS A 536 35.34 -32.61 -33.48
C LYS A 536 34.06 -32.11 -34.15
N ALA A 537 32.91 -32.42 -33.57
CA ALA A 537 31.62 -31.89 -34.00
C ALA A 537 31.49 -30.42 -33.58
N ARG A 538 31.08 -29.55 -34.52
CA ARG A 538 30.90 -28.10 -34.26
C ARG A 538 29.44 -27.80 -33.96
N VAL A 539 29.09 -27.76 -32.67
CA VAL A 539 27.71 -27.55 -32.21
C VAL A 539 27.54 -26.13 -31.68
N LYS A 540 26.71 -25.34 -32.35
CA LYS A 540 26.32 -23.99 -31.93
C LYS A 540 25.25 -24.04 -30.83
N VAL A 541 25.51 -23.34 -29.73
CA VAL A 541 24.61 -23.16 -28.58
C VAL A 541 24.54 -21.69 -28.19
N ARG A 542 23.48 -21.26 -27.49
CA ARG A 542 23.31 -19.88 -27.02
C ARG A 542 22.95 -19.85 -25.54
N CYS A 543 23.62 -18.99 -24.78
CA CYS A 543 23.17 -18.63 -23.44
C CYS A 543 22.07 -17.56 -23.58
N PRO A 544 20.87 -17.75 -22.98
CA PRO A 544 19.81 -16.75 -23.05
C PRO A 544 20.22 -15.43 -22.39
N LYS A 545 19.57 -14.32 -22.76
CA LYS A 545 19.81 -13.01 -22.11
C LYS A 545 19.28 -12.97 -20.68
N THR A 546 18.32 -13.82 -20.36
CA THR A 546 17.70 -13.95 -19.03
C THR A 546 18.55 -14.72 -18.03
N ALA A 547 19.68 -15.29 -18.43
CA ALA A 547 20.59 -15.96 -17.50
C ALA A 547 21.38 -14.93 -16.68
N VAL A 548 21.57 -15.20 -15.39
CA VAL A 548 22.47 -14.37 -14.57
C VAL A 548 23.92 -14.72 -14.87
N GLY A 549 24.71 -13.71 -15.27
CA GLY A 549 26.14 -13.83 -15.54
C GLY A 549 26.48 -14.81 -16.68
N HIS A 550 26.88 -16.04 -16.35
CA HIS A 550 27.34 -17.06 -17.30
C HIS A 550 26.53 -18.35 -17.27
N CYS A 551 26.19 -18.88 -18.45
CA CYS A 551 25.76 -20.27 -18.57
C CYS A 551 26.96 -21.21 -18.52
N THR A 552 27.11 -21.94 -17.42
CA THR A 552 28.15 -22.94 -17.21
C THR A 552 27.57 -24.35 -17.25
N GLY A 553 28.20 -25.26 -18.00
CA GLY A 553 27.63 -26.60 -18.17
C GLY A 553 28.41 -27.54 -19.07
N LYS A 554 27.74 -28.63 -19.47
CA LYS A 554 28.28 -29.65 -20.39
C LYS A 554 27.30 -29.94 -21.51
N LEU A 555 27.80 -29.89 -22.74
CA LEU A 555 27.14 -30.44 -23.91
C LEU A 555 27.58 -31.90 -24.06
N THR A 556 26.62 -32.81 -24.25
CA THR A 556 26.85 -34.23 -24.54
C THR A 556 26.13 -34.61 -25.82
N LEU A 557 26.73 -35.50 -26.59
CA LEU A 557 26.17 -36.08 -27.82
C LEU A 557 25.96 -37.57 -27.58
N ARG A 558 24.79 -38.09 -27.94
CA ARG A 558 24.44 -39.51 -27.79
C ARG A 558 23.86 -40.07 -29.09
N SER A 559 24.22 -41.31 -29.41
CA SER A 559 23.64 -42.09 -30.51
C SER A 559 23.32 -43.49 -29.99
N GLY A 560 22.12 -44.01 -30.30
CA GLY A 560 21.67 -45.31 -29.79
C GLY A 560 21.75 -45.46 -28.26
N GLY A 561 21.53 -44.37 -27.51
CA GLY A 561 21.67 -44.35 -26.03
C GLY A 561 23.11 -44.19 -25.52
N HIS A 562 24.14 -44.49 -26.32
CA HIS A 562 25.55 -44.40 -25.96
C HIS A 562 26.10 -42.98 -26.10
N GLY A 563 27.00 -42.58 -25.19
CA GLY A 563 27.70 -41.30 -25.25
C GLY A 563 28.78 -41.28 -26.32
N ILE A 564 28.62 -40.45 -27.36
CA ILE A 564 29.55 -40.36 -28.49
C ILE A 564 30.44 -39.12 -28.47
N GLY A 565 30.19 -38.19 -27.54
CA GLY A 565 31.06 -37.02 -27.34
C GLY A 565 30.58 -36.10 -26.22
N GLY A 566 31.46 -35.25 -25.72
CA GLY A 566 31.09 -34.26 -24.71
C GLY A 566 32.09 -33.12 -24.55
N ARG A 567 31.59 -31.92 -24.19
CA ARG A 567 32.41 -30.72 -23.98
C ARG A 567 31.79 -29.84 -22.90
N ARG A 568 32.60 -29.45 -21.91
CA ARG A 568 32.24 -28.39 -20.95
C ARG A 568 32.29 -27.02 -21.62
N PHE A 569 31.44 -26.11 -21.17
CA PHE A 569 31.38 -24.74 -21.65
C PHE A 569 31.07 -23.77 -20.51
N SER A 570 31.51 -22.53 -20.70
CA SER A 570 31.02 -21.33 -20.03
C SER A 570 30.82 -20.27 -21.12
N ILE A 571 29.67 -19.59 -21.07
CA ILE A 571 29.19 -18.64 -22.08
C ILE A 571 28.46 -17.51 -21.34
N ALA A 572 28.92 -16.27 -21.49
CA ALA A 572 28.23 -15.11 -20.93
C ALA A 572 26.79 -14.98 -21.45
N ALA A 573 25.90 -14.43 -20.62
CA ALA A 573 24.49 -14.19 -20.94
C ALA A 573 24.31 -13.49 -22.30
N GLY A 574 23.29 -13.93 -23.04
CA GLY A 574 22.98 -13.43 -24.38
C GLY A 574 23.95 -13.83 -25.50
N LYS A 575 25.13 -14.40 -25.19
CA LYS A 575 26.13 -14.76 -26.19
C LYS A 575 25.89 -16.14 -26.80
N THR A 576 26.36 -16.30 -28.03
CA THR A 576 26.32 -17.56 -28.79
C THR A 576 27.73 -18.12 -28.95
N LYS A 577 27.91 -19.43 -28.78
CA LYS A 577 29.21 -20.09 -28.90
C LYS A 577 29.11 -21.35 -29.75
N THR A 578 30.11 -21.58 -30.61
CA THR A 578 30.27 -22.85 -31.32
C THR A 578 31.21 -23.75 -30.52
N LEU A 579 30.66 -24.81 -29.93
CA LEU A 579 31.41 -25.80 -29.16
C LEU A 579 32.04 -26.83 -30.10
N LYS A 580 33.35 -27.05 -29.97
CA LYS A 580 34.09 -28.10 -30.68
C LYS A 580 34.09 -29.35 -29.80
N VAL A 581 33.13 -30.25 -30.02
CA VAL A 581 32.89 -31.45 -29.22
C VAL A 581 33.74 -32.60 -29.74
N PRO A 582 34.75 -33.09 -28.99
CA PRO A 582 35.51 -34.27 -29.40
C PRO A 582 34.61 -35.51 -29.42
N LEU A 583 34.73 -36.29 -30.49
CA LEU A 583 33.99 -37.55 -30.66
C LEU A 583 34.83 -38.75 -30.22
N THR A 584 34.17 -39.81 -29.75
CA THR A 584 34.81 -41.09 -29.45
C THR A 584 35.36 -41.76 -30.72
N ARG A 585 36.28 -42.72 -30.58
CA ARG A 585 36.85 -43.45 -31.73
C ARG A 585 35.75 -44.17 -32.53
N ALA A 586 34.85 -44.88 -31.83
CA ALA A 586 33.73 -45.58 -32.46
C ALA A 586 32.83 -44.64 -33.29
N ALA A 587 32.51 -43.46 -32.76
CA ALA A 587 31.69 -42.48 -33.47
C ALA A 587 32.37 -41.89 -34.71
N LYS A 588 33.70 -41.79 -34.72
CA LYS A 588 34.45 -41.34 -35.91
C LYS A 588 34.42 -42.41 -37.00
N VAL A 589 34.61 -43.67 -36.65
CA VAL A 589 34.53 -44.81 -37.59
C VAL A 589 33.14 -44.87 -38.22
N GLN A 590 32.07 -44.73 -37.41
CA GLN A 590 30.72 -44.69 -37.94
C GLN A 590 30.49 -43.52 -38.91
N LEU A 591 31.09 -42.35 -38.64
CA LEU A 591 31.00 -41.18 -39.52
C LEU A 591 31.72 -41.33 -40.87
N GLU A 592 32.71 -42.22 -40.96
CA GLU A 592 33.37 -42.57 -42.22
C GLU A 592 32.46 -43.45 -43.11
N LEU A 593 31.56 -44.23 -42.48
CA LEU A 593 30.55 -45.04 -43.18
C LEU A 593 29.35 -44.21 -43.66
N GLY A 594 29.08 -43.07 -43.03
CA GLY A 594 27.99 -42.17 -43.43
C GLY A 594 27.64 -41.14 -42.35
N PRO A 595 26.72 -40.19 -42.64
CA PRO A 595 26.20 -39.27 -41.63
C PRO A 595 25.57 -40.02 -40.46
N LEU A 596 25.71 -39.47 -39.26
CA LEU A 596 24.95 -39.94 -38.10
C LEU A 596 23.67 -39.11 -37.98
N ASP A 597 22.57 -39.70 -38.43
CA ASP A 597 21.24 -39.15 -38.27
C ASP A 597 20.72 -39.42 -36.85
N HIS A 598 19.90 -38.50 -36.31
CA HIS A 598 19.28 -38.63 -34.97
C HIS A 598 20.23 -38.64 -33.76
N VAL A 599 21.36 -37.93 -33.80
CA VAL A 599 22.21 -37.73 -32.60
C VAL A 599 21.48 -36.84 -31.59
N LEU A 600 21.25 -37.34 -30.38
CA LEU A 600 20.69 -36.57 -29.28
C LEU A 600 21.78 -35.68 -28.67
N ALA A 601 21.74 -34.38 -28.98
CA ALA A 601 22.50 -33.36 -28.29
C ALA A 601 21.77 -32.94 -27.02
N ARG A 602 22.49 -32.91 -25.89
CA ARG A 602 21.95 -32.53 -24.58
C ARG A 602 22.87 -31.55 -23.89
N THR A 603 22.34 -30.41 -23.49
CA THR A 603 22.99 -29.46 -22.57
C THR A 603 22.40 -29.65 -21.18
N ASN A 604 23.28 -29.83 -20.19
CA ASN A 604 22.96 -29.64 -18.78
C ASN A 604 23.78 -28.42 -18.34
N ALA A 605 23.10 -27.34 -17.94
CA ALA A 605 23.75 -26.09 -17.59
C ALA A 605 23.07 -25.45 -16.38
N HIS A 606 23.82 -24.62 -15.69
CA HIS A 606 23.32 -23.64 -14.73
C HIS A 606 23.82 -22.25 -15.10
N ASP A 607 23.16 -21.22 -14.58
CA ASP A 607 23.66 -19.87 -14.58
C ASP A 607 24.42 -19.56 -13.27
N ASP A 608 24.86 -18.31 -13.06
CA ASP A 608 25.77 -17.98 -11.95
C ASP A 608 25.07 -18.01 -10.57
N ILE A 609 23.73 -17.93 -10.53
CA ILE A 609 22.92 -18.12 -9.32
C ILE A 609 22.49 -19.58 -9.10
N GLY A 610 22.97 -20.49 -9.95
CA GLY A 610 22.90 -21.93 -9.72
C GLY A 610 21.64 -22.63 -10.26
N THR A 611 20.75 -21.93 -10.95
CA THR A 611 19.54 -22.54 -11.51
C THR A 611 19.88 -23.53 -12.58
N LYS A 612 19.57 -24.81 -12.37
CA LYS A 612 19.93 -25.90 -13.28
C LYS A 612 18.81 -26.19 -14.28
N LYS A 613 19.13 -26.17 -15.57
CA LYS A 613 18.21 -26.58 -16.64
C LYS A 613 18.88 -27.50 -17.66
N ARG A 614 18.04 -28.34 -18.25
CA ARG A 614 18.42 -29.27 -19.31
C ARG A 614 17.71 -28.92 -20.60
N LYS A 615 18.45 -28.88 -21.71
CA LYS A 615 17.87 -28.81 -23.06
C LYS A 615 18.36 -29.97 -23.91
N THR A 616 17.52 -30.39 -24.83
CA THR A 616 17.85 -31.46 -25.77
C THR A 616 17.44 -31.07 -27.18
N ARG A 617 18.13 -31.63 -28.17
CA ARG A 617 17.76 -31.56 -29.57
C ARG A 617 18.35 -32.73 -30.33
N HIS A 618 17.61 -33.31 -31.26
CA HIS A 618 18.18 -34.20 -32.26
C HIS A 618 18.90 -33.39 -33.34
N ILE A 619 20.11 -33.82 -33.69
CA ILE A 619 20.95 -33.20 -34.71
C ILE A 619 21.56 -34.26 -35.64
N GLU A 620 21.89 -33.86 -36.86
CA GLU A 620 22.68 -34.66 -37.80
C GLU A 620 24.18 -34.32 -37.65
N LEU A 621 25.05 -35.33 -37.61
CA LEU A 621 26.50 -35.15 -37.72
C LEU A 621 26.99 -35.62 -39.09
N LYS A 622 27.76 -34.76 -39.78
CA LYS A 622 28.36 -35.09 -41.08
C LYS A 622 29.82 -34.64 -41.12
N LEU A 623 30.69 -35.42 -41.76
CA LEU A 623 32.07 -35.02 -42.01
C LEU A 623 32.10 -33.72 -42.85
N ALA A 624 32.97 -32.79 -42.46
CA ALA A 624 33.30 -31.68 -43.33
C ALA A 624 34.13 -32.23 -44.50
N GLY A 625 33.56 -32.18 -45.70
CA GLY A 625 34.31 -32.39 -46.94
C GLY A 625 35.47 -31.42 -47.08
#